data_AF-A0A815DE59-F1
#
_entry.id   AF-A0A815DE59-F1
#
_cell.length_a   1.000
_cell.length_b   1.000
_cell.length_c   1.000
_cell.angle_alpha   90.00
_cell.angle_beta   90.00
_cell.angle_gamma   90.00
#
_symmetry.space_group_name_H-M   'P 1'
#
loop_
_entity.id
_entity.type
_entity.pdbx_description
1 polymer ?
#
loop_
_entity_poly.entity_id
_entity_poly.type
_entity_poly.pdbx_seq_one_letter_code
_entity_poly.pdbx_strand_id
1 'polypeptide(L)'
;MSRAYPTDTSSSIADRLLQRIGLRINPRTIRNYRLSLGFRAVLARSQPLINARHAQQRLTFCLLCATARWNNVIFSYEKAFEVDISGMVYWIPYGRPRPTHYQHQVQFRVAVFGAVWYDGRSNLIFIRDRTNTTTYVQHLQAAFHLRLRQVFGYYFIHDRPTWAHTTLAHDWLRNNRISCMDNYPPVSPDLNAIKSVWSWMNRYIQRNRPNSQQRLERLVQQAWNRMPQNVIRGYINNIPNICAQINHGWE
;
A
#
# COMPACT_ATOMS: atom_id res chain seq x y z
N MET A 1 1.84 21.40 -32.58
CA MET A 1 2.64 20.49 -31.73
C MET A 1 1.71 19.45 -31.10
N SER A 2 1.78 18.18 -31.52
CA SER A 2 0.89 17.14 -30.99
C SER A 2 1.19 16.88 -29.52
N ARG A 3 0.18 17.09 -28.65
CA ARG A 3 0.22 16.71 -27.23
C ARG A 3 0.58 15.22 -27.15
N ALA A 4 1.78 14.88 -26.69
CA ALA A 4 2.09 13.52 -26.30
C ALA A 4 1.23 13.21 -25.07
N TYR A 5 0.33 12.23 -25.19
CA TYR A 5 -0.50 11.82 -24.06
C TYR A 5 0.41 11.14 -23.03
N PRO A 6 0.24 11.41 -21.72
CA PRO A 6 1.18 10.99 -20.68
C PRO A 6 1.31 9.46 -20.53
N THR A 7 0.44 8.67 -21.16
CA THR A 7 0.38 7.20 -21.17
C THR A 7 1.21 6.54 -22.27
N ASP A 8 1.66 7.28 -23.28
CA ASP A 8 2.22 6.68 -24.48
C ASP A 8 3.62 6.07 -24.24
N THR A 9 3.79 4.79 -24.57
CA THR A 9 5.11 4.14 -24.50
C THR A 9 6.04 4.70 -25.58
N SER A 10 7.35 4.59 -25.40
CA SER A 10 8.29 5.01 -26.44
C SER A 10 8.08 4.25 -27.75
N SER A 11 7.60 3.00 -27.67
CA SER A 11 7.22 2.21 -28.85
C SER A 11 5.95 2.76 -29.51
N SER A 12 4.89 3.08 -28.74
CA SER A 12 3.66 3.62 -29.33
C SER A 12 3.85 5.00 -29.97
N ILE A 13 4.82 5.80 -29.48
CA ILE A 13 5.21 7.05 -30.13
C ILE A 13 6.02 6.78 -31.40
N ALA A 14 6.96 5.83 -31.37
CA ALA A 14 7.73 5.44 -32.55
C ALA A 14 6.81 4.98 -33.69
N ASP A 15 5.84 4.13 -33.38
CA ASP A 15 4.87 3.61 -34.35
C ASP A 15 4.01 4.74 -34.94
N ARG A 16 3.58 5.69 -34.11
CA ARG A 16 2.78 6.84 -34.55
C ARG A 16 3.57 7.82 -35.41
N LEU A 17 4.85 8.04 -35.09
CA LEU A 17 5.73 8.87 -35.91
C LEU A 17 6.04 8.20 -37.25
N LEU A 18 6.19 6.87 -37.26
CA LEU A 18 6.30 6.11 -38.50
C LEU A 18 5.02 6.25 -39.35
N GLN A 19 3.84 6.09 -38.74
CA GLN A 19 2.56 6.21 -39.46
C GLN A 19 2.27 7.63 -39.96
N ARG A 20 2.64 8.67 -39.19
CA ARG A 20 2.26 10.05 -39.49
C ARG A 20 3.24 10.78 -40.39
N ILE A 21 4.53 10.51 -40.25
CA ILE A 21 5.59 11.26 -40.94
C ILE A 21 6.64 10.34 -41.59
N GLY A 22 6.40 9.02 -41.64
CA GLY A 22 7.28 8.05 -42.33
C GLY A 22 8.62 7.78 -41.63
N LEU A 23 8.87 8.38 -40.47
CA LEU A 23 10.16 8.30 -39.78
C LEU A 23 10.19 7.15 -38.78
N ARG A 24 11.06 6.17 -39.04
CA ARG A 24 11.32 5.07 -38.12
C ARG A 24 12.29 5.51 -37.03
N ILE A 25 11.77 5.82 -35.85
CA ILE A 25 12.58 6.26 -34.71
C ILE A 25 12.74 5.12 -33.71
N ASN A 26 13.96 4.91 -33.22
CA ASN A 26 14.21 3.93 -32.16
C ASN A 26 13.51 4.37 -30.86
N PRO A 27 12.74 3.51 -30.18
CA PRO A 27 12.12 3.82 -28.89
C PRO A 27 13.11 4.36 -27.83
N ARG A 28 14.38 3.97 -27.90
CA ARG A 28 15.45 4.48 -27.03
C ARG A 28 15.74 5.95 -27.27
N THR A 29 15.68 6.41 -28.52
CA THR A 29 15.84 7.84 -28.87
C THR A 29 14.70 8.67 -28.29
N ILE A 30 13.46 8.19 -28.38
CA ILE A 30 12.29 8.86 -27.78
C ILE A 30 12.40 8.93 -26.26
N ARG A 31 12.91 7.86 -25.63
CA ARG A 31 13.18 7.85 -24.18
C ARG A 31 14.22 8.91 -23.80
N ASN A 32 15.35 8.97 -24.51
CA ASN A 32 16.41 9.94 -24.23
C ASN A 32 15.93 11.37 -24.44
N TYR A 33 15.14 11.61 -25.48
CA TYR A 33 14.55 12.92 -25.75
C TYR A 33 13.58 13.34 -24.63
N ARG A 34 12.71 12.45 -24.16
CA ARG A 34 11.86 12.69 -22.98
C ARG A 34 12.67 13.08 -21.74
N LEU A 35 13.78 12.38 -21.48
CA LEU A 35 14.68 12.71 -20.37
C LEU A 35 15.32 14.11 -20.56
N SER A 36 15.74 14.46 -21.77
CA SER A 36 16.31 15.79 -22.07
C SER A 36 15.31 16.93 -21.86
N LEU A 37 14.01 16.65 -22.05
CA LEU A 37 12.92 17.59 -21.77
C LEU A 37 12.54 17.63 -20.27
N GLY A 38 13.26 16.92 -19.40
CA GLY A 38 13.00 16.87 -17.96
C GLY A 38 11.81 15.98 -17.57
N PHE A 39 11.34 15.09 -18.45
CA PHE A 39 10.29 14.13 -18.10
C PHE A 39 10.87 12.95 -17.34
N ARG A 40 10.09 12.41 -16.40
CA ARG A 40 10.40 11.17 -15.70
C ARG A 40 9.31 10.13 -15.86
N ALA A 41 9.72 8.87 -15.94
CA ALA A 41 8.83 7.72 -15.89
C ALA A 41 8.28 7.52 -14.47
N VAL A 42 6.96 7.52 -14.31
CA VAL A 42 6.28 7.28 -13.03
C VAL A 42 5.09 6.35 -13.24
N LEU A 43 4.74 5.61 -12.18
CA LEU A 43 3.46 4.91 -12.09
C LEU A 43 2.39 5.86 -11.54
N ALA A 44 1.19 5.79 -12.11
CA ALA A 44 -0.01 6.47 -11.60
C ALA A 44 -0.20 6.21 -10.10
N ARG A 45 -0.71 7.21 -9.37
CA ARG A 45 -1.08 7.07 -7.95
C ARG A 45 -2.60 6.87 -7.87
N SER A 46 -3.04 5.84 -7.18
CA SER A 46 -4.43 5.76 -6.71
C SER A 46 -4.48 6.35 -5.31
N GLN A 47 -5.27 7.40 -5.13
CA GLN A 47 -5.59 7.94 -3.82
C GLN A 47 -7.10 7.88 -3.62
N PRO A 48 -7.58 7.44 -2.46
CA PRO A 48 -8.99 7.48 -2.17
C PRO A 48 -9.44 8.94 -2.05
N LEU A 49 -10.65 9.24 -2.54
CA LEU A 49 -11.23 10.57 -2.41
C LEU A 49 -11.52 10.86 -0.93
N ILE A 50 -10.94 11.94 -0.42
CA ILE A 50 -11.16 12.40 0.95
C ILE A 50 -12.10 13.59 0.89
N ASN A 51 -13.28 13.43 1.49
CA ASN A 51 -14.27 14.51 1.62
C ASN A 51 -14.04 15.28 2.93
N ALA A 52 -14.73 16.41 3.09
CA ALA A 52 -14.59 17.26 4.28
C ALA A 52 -14.85 16.51 5.60
N ARG A 53 -15.80 15.57 5.62
CA ARG A 53 -16.10 14.74 6.79
C ARG A 53 -14.92 13.84 7.16
N HIS A 54 -14.32 13.16 6.17
CA HIS A 54 -13.14 12.33 6.37
C HIS A 54 -11.95 13.18 6.85
N ALA A 55 -11.74 14.35 6.25
CA ALA A 55 -10.68 15.27 6.67
C ALA A 55 -10.83 15.69 8.15
N GLN A 56 -12.04 16.04 8.57
CA GLN A 56 -12.34 16.40 9.97
C GLN A 56 -12.09 15.21 10.92
N GLN A 57 -12.57 14.01 10.58
CA GLN A 57 -12.36 12.82 11.42
C GLN A 57 -10.87 12.48 11.56
N ARG A 58 -10.10 12.68 10.48
CA ARG A 58 -8.65 12.50 10.49
C ARG A 58 -7.96 13.52 11.37
N LEU A 59 -8.35 14.80 11.28
CA LEU A 59 -7.84 15.87 12.14
C LEU A 59 -8.12 15.56 13.63
N THR A 60 -9.36 15.23 13.97
CA THR A 60 -9.74 14.87 15.35
C THR A 60 -8.89 13.71 15.87
N PHE A 61 -8.69 12.67 15.07
CA PHE A 61 -7.84 11.55 15.46
C PHE A 61 -6.38 11.98 15.70
N CYS A 62 -5.81 12.79 14.80
CA CYS A 62 -4.43 13.27 14.92
C CYS A 62 -4.23 14.12 16.18
N LEU A 63 -5.21 14.94 16.53
CA LEU A 63 -5.21 15.73 17.77
C LEU A 63 -5.29 14.84 19.01
N LEU A 64 -6.18 13.84 19.03
CA LEU A 64 -6.31 12.88 20.14
C LEU A 64 -5.05 12.03 20.32
N CYS A 65 -4.36 11.71 19.22
CA CYS A 65 -3.16 10.88 19.22
C CYS A 65 -1.85 11.68 19.28
N ALA A 66 -1.89 12.99 19.55
CA ALA A 66 -0.70 13.84 19.56
C ALA A 66 0.39 13.36 20.54
N THR A 67 -0.01 12.80 21.68
CA THR A 67 0.87 12.23 22.71
C THR A 67 0.87 10.70 22.72
N ALA A 68 0.24 10.06 21.72
CA ALA A 68 0.10 8.61 21.67
C ALA A 68 1.47 7.91 21.51
N ARG A 69 1.62 6.78 22.20
CA ARG A 69 2.82 5.95 22.14
C ARG A 69 2.72 4.95 20.99
N TRP A 70 3.02 5.37 19.76
CA TRP A 70 2.90 4.51 18.57
C TRP A 70 3.72 3.19 18.60
N ASN A 71 4.66 3.04 19.55
CA ASN A 71 5.42 1.81 19.73
C ASN A 71 4.59 0.65 20.31
N ASN A 72 3.45 0.91 20.97
CA ASN A 72 2.53 -0.10 21.48
C ASN A 72 1.32 -0.32 20.55
N VAL A 73 1.45 0.05 19.27
CA VAL A 73 0.38 -0.08 18.28
C VAL A 73 0.72 -1.17 17.27
N ILE A 74 -0.26 -2.02 17.01
CA ILE A 74 -0.24 -3.08 16.00
C ILE A 74 -0.99 -2.56 14.78
N PHE A 75 -0.29 -2.50 13.65
CA PHE A 75 -0.80 -2.05 12.37
C PHE A 75 -1.09 -3.27 11.50
N SER A 76 -2.36 -3.49 11.16
CA SER A 76 -2.80 -4.59 10.31
C SER A 76 -3.53 -4.12 9.07
N TYR A 77 -3.46 -4.93 8.01
CA TYR A 77 -4.18 -4.66 6.78
C TYR A 77 -4.19 -5.90 5.86
N GLU A 78 -5.21 -6.03 5.03
CA GLU A 78 -5.26 -6.99 3.93
C GLU A 78 -4.73 -6.34 2.64
N LYS A 79 -3.85 -7.01 1.91
CA LYS A 79 -3.30 -6.50 0.64
C LYS A 79 -3.32 -7.56 -0.44
N ALA A 80 -3.86 -7.20 -1.60
CA ALA A 80 -3.63 -7.93 -2.85
C ALA A 80 -2.38 -7.40 -3.56
N PHE A 81 -1.38 -8.27 -3.74
CA PHE A 81 -0.26 -8.06 -4.64
C PHE A 81 -0.62 -8.56 -6.02
N GLU A 82 -0.39 -7.72 -7.03
CA GLU A 82 -0.85 -7.97 -8.40
C GLU A 82 0.32 -7.76 -9.36
N VAL A 83 0.40 -8.65 -10.35
CA VAL A 83 1.29 -8.51 -11.50
C VAL A 83 0.45 -8.03 -12.65
N ASP A 84 0.67 -6.78 -13.02
CA ASP A 84 -0.01 -6.12 -14.14
C ASP A 84 0.82 -6.32 -15.41
N ILE A 85 0.16 -6.79 -16.46
CA ILE A 85 0.75 -6.96 -17.80
C ILE A 85 0.47 -5.77 -18.71
N SER A 86 -0.40 -4.83 -18.30
CA SER A 86 -0.69 -3.64 -19.11
C SER A 86 0.53 -2.73 -19.27
N GLY A 87 1.53 -2.85 -18.39
CA GLY A 87 2.84 -2.21 -18.56
C GLY A 87 2.79 -0.67 -18.65
N MET A 88 1.71 -0.05 -18.17
CA MET A 88 1.49 1.38 -18.38
C MET A 88 2.43 2.23 -17.52
N VAL A 89 3.50 2.72 -18.17
CA VAL A 89 4.45 3.68 -17.60
C VAL A 89 4.11 5.07 -18.11
N TYR A 90 3.83 6.01 -17.18
CA TYR A 90 3.55 7.39 -17.55
C TYR A 90 4.82 8.21 -17.61
N TRP A 91 4.96 9.04 -18.64
CA TRP A 91 6.04 10.03 -18.71
C TRP A 91 5.46 11.40 -18.40
N ILE A 92 5.86 11.97 -17.25
CA ILE A 92 5.37 13.28 -16.80
C ILE A 92 6.51 14.29 -16.66
N PRO A 93 6.26 15.60 -16.93
CA PRO A 93 7.21 16.66 -16.64
C PRO A 93 7.54 16.71 -15.14
N TYR A 94 8.72 17.23 -14.80
CA TYR A 94 9.09 17.51 -13.42
C TYR A 94 8.05 18.43 -12.75
N GLY A 95 7.75 18.19 -11.47
CA GLY A 95 6.79 18.99 -10.68
C GLY A 95 5.31 18.70 -10.93
N ARG A 96 4.92 17.91 -11.94
CA ARG A 96 3.50 17.58 -12.19
C ARG A 96 2.98 16.45 -11.28
N PRO A 97 1.69 16.48 -10.90
CA PRO A 97 1.05 15.39 -10.17
C PRO A 97 1.01 14.13 -11.04
N ARG A 98 1.04 12.96 -10.40
CA ARG A 98 0.97 11.69 -11.13
C ARG A 98 -0.48 11.47 -11.60
N PRO A 99 -0.70 10.98 -12.82
CA PRO A 99 -2.03 10.66 -13.31
C PRO A 99 -2.69 9.55 -12.48
N THR A 100 -4.02 9.48 -12.54
CA THR A 100 -4.86 8.44 -11.89
C THR A 100 -5.41 7.53 -12.97
N HIS A 101 -5.40 6.20 -12.77
CA HIS A 101 -5.91 5.23 -13.75
C HIS A 101 -6.89 4.24 -13.12
N TYR A 102 -7.80 3.70 -13.94
CA TYR A 102 -8.96 2.93 -13.47
C TYR A 102 -9.01 1.47 -13.96
N GLN A 103 -8.16 1.03 -14.90
CA GLN A 103 -8.19 -0.36 -15.40
C GLN A 103 -6.79 -0.93 -15.62
N HIS A 104 -6.52 -2.11 -15.06
CA HIS A 104 -5.28 -2.89 -15.21
C HIS A 104 -5.65 -4.33 -15.55
N GLN A 105 -4.95 -4.95 -16.50
CA GLN A 105 -5.09 -6.38 -16.74
C GLN A 105 -4.17 -7.14 -15.78
N VAL A 106 -4.76 -7.73 -14.75
CA VAL A 106 -4.04 -8.49 -13.73
C VAL A 106 -3.82 -9.91 -14.21
N GLN A 107 -2.55 -10.31 -14.35
CA GLN A 107 -2.19 -11.68 -14.75
C GLN A 107 -2.14 -12.62 -13.55
N PHE A 108 -1.51 -12.19 -12.45
CA PHE A 108 -1.37 -12.95 -11.21
C PHE A 108 -1.77 -12.09 -10.02
N ARG A 109 -2.43 -12.69 -9.04
CA ARG A 109 -2.94 -11.99 -7.85
C ARG A 109 -2.77 -12.85 -6.61
N VAL A 110 -2.24 -12.25 -5.55
CA VAL A 110 -2.04 -12.89 -4.25
C VAL A 110 -2.55 -11.96 -3.17
N ALA A 111 -3.61 -12.37 -2.47
CA ALA A 111 -4.13 -11.65 -1.31
C ALA A 111 -3.49 -12.17 -0.02
N VAL A 112 -3.09 -11.26 0.86
CA VAL A 112 -2.50 -11.60 2.16
C VAL A 112 -3.05 -10.72 3.27
N PHE A 113 -3.08 -11.27 4.49
CA PHE A 113 -3.24 -10.55 5.74
C PHE A 113 -1.92 -10.55 6.51
N GLY A 114 -1.60 -9.43 7.14
CA GLY A 114 -0.46 -9.34 8.05
C GLY A 114 -0.61 -8.19 9.03
N ALA A 115 0.22 -8.24 10.07
CA ALA A 115 0.32 -7.20 11.09
C ALA A 115 1.78 -6.92 11.42
N VAL A 116 2.09 -5.66 11.72
CA VAL A 116 3.42 -5.21 12.18
C VAL A 116 3.27 -4.35 13.43
N TRP A 117 4.26 -4.39 14.32
CA TRP A 117 4.40 -3.51 15.47
C TRP A 117 5.86 -3.11 15.63
N TYR A 118 6.17 -2.30 16.63
CA TYR A 118 7.50 -1.71 16.79
C TYR A 118 8.61 -2.75 16.85
N ASP A 119 8.39 -3.84 17.59
CA ASP A 119 9.40 -4.87 17.85
C ASP A 119 9.15 -6.20 17.14
N GLY A 120 8.16 -6.26 16.25
CA GLY A 120 7.91 -7.49 15.51
C GLY A 120 6.91 -7.38 14.37
N ARG A 121 6.56 -8.55 13.85
CA ARG A 121 5.54 -8.75 12.83
C ARG A 121 4.90 -10.11 12.99
N SER A 122 3.67 -10.25 12.49
CA SER A 122 2.92 -11.50 12.50
C SER A 122 3.49 -12.53 11.51
N ASN A 123 2.98 -13.75 11.57
CA ASN A 123 3.01 -14.61 10.39
C ASN A 123 2.22 -13.92 9.26
N LEU A 124 2.65 -14.11 8.01
CA LEU A 124 1.91 -13.67 6.85
C LEU A 124 0.88 -14.73 6.49
N ILE A 125 -0.38 -14.33 6.34
CA ILE A 125 -1.48 -15.25 6.03
C ILE A 125 -1.89 -15.05 4.58
N PHE A 126 -1.89 -16.12 3.79
CA PHE A 126 -2.39 -16.09 2.42
C PHE A 126 -3.89 -16.30 2.42
N ILE A 127 -4.61 -15.33 1.87
CA ILE A 127 -6.07 -15.33 1.77
C ILE A 127 -6.44 -16.00 0.46
N ARG A 128 -7.11 -17.16 0.55
CA ARG A 128 -7.57 -17.94 -0.62
C ARG A 128 -9.01 -17.63 -0.97
N ASP A 129 -9.84 -17.42 0.05
CA ASP A 129 -11.28 -17.24 -0.09
C ASP A 129 -11.73 -15.84 0.37
N ARG A 130 -13.00 -15.53 0.09
CA ARG A 130 -13.61 -14.30 0.55
C ARG A 130 -13.57 -14.23 2.08
N THR A 131 -13.09 -13.12 2.61
CA THR A 131 -13.04 -12.90 4.05
C THR A 131 -14.43 -12.54 4.59
N ASN A 132 -14.79 -13.20 5.68
CA ASN A 132 -15.93 -12.94 6.55
C ASN A 132 -15.43 -12.88 7.99
N THR A 133 -16.32 -12.66 8.96
CA THR A 133 -15.91 -12.52 10.36
C THR A 133 -15.17 -13.74 10.90
N THR A 134 -15.68 -14.95 10.65
CA THR A 134 -15.09 -16.19 11.18
C THR A 134 -13.71 -16.43 10.60
N THR A 135 -13.56 -16.31 9.28
CA THR A 135 -12.28 -16.46 8.58
C THR A 135 -11.30 -15.34 8.97
N TYR A 136 -11.78 -14.12 9.21
CA TYR A 136 -10.97 -13.04 9.73
C TYR A 136 -10.39 -13.36 11.11
N VAL A 137 -11.18 -13.91 12.03
CA VAL A 137 -10.67 -14.36 13.34
C VAL A 137 -9.69 -15.51 13.21
N GLN A 138 -9.91 -16.45 12.27
CA GLN A 138 -8.93 -17.50 11.96
C GLN A 138 -7.61 -16.90 11.42
N HIS A 139 -7.69 -15.88 10.56
CA HIS A 139 -6.51 -15.15 10.08
C HIS A 139 -5.76 -14.49 11.25
N LEU A 140 -6.47 -13.86 12.19
CA LEU A 140 -5.87 -13.29 13.40
C LEU A 140 -5.16 -14.36 14.24
N GLN A 141 -5.83 -15.48 14.52
CA GLN A 141 -5.26 -16.60 15.26
C GLN A 141 -3.97 -17.12 14.63
N ALA A 142 -3.99 -17.37 13.32
CA ALA A 142 -2.84 -17.87 12.58
C ALA A 142 -1.71 -16.82 12.50
N ALA A 143 -2.05 -15.55 12.30
CA ALA A 143 -1.09 -14.45 12.22
C ALA A 143 -0.33 -14.26 13.53
N PHE A 144 -1.04 -14.31 14.66
CA PHE A 144 -0.47 -14.09 16.00
C PHE A 144 -0.01 -15.37 16.70
N HIS A 145 -0.04 -16.52 16.03
CA HIS A 145 0.46 -17.77 16.58
C HIS A 145 1.88 -17.59 17.16
N LEU A 146 2.04 -17.96 18.44
CA LEU A 146 3.26 -17.80 19.26
C LEU A 146 3.76 -16.36 19.48
N ARG A 147 2.98 -15.33 19.11
CA ARG A 147 3.37 -13.92 19.23
C ARG A 147 2.48 -13.09 20.15
N LEU A 148 1.36 -13.63 20.62
CA LEU A 148 0.40 -12.92 21.49
C LEU A 148 1.04 -12.28 22.73
N ARG A 149 2.01 -12.96 23.36
CA ARG A 149 2.74 -12.41 24.52
C ARG A 149 3.53 -11.13 24.20
N GLN A 150 3.99 -10.96 22.96
CA GLN A 150 4.79 -9.80 22.54
C GLN A 150 3.94 -8.53 22.39
N VAL A 151 2.63 -8.70 22.19
CA VAL A 151 1.70 -7.61 21.88
C VAL A 151 0.63 -7.44 22.96
N PHE A 152 0.92 -7.96 24.15
CA PHE A 152 0.05 -7.87 25.29
C PHE A 152 -0.11 -6.41 25.74
N GLY A 153 -1.36 -5.95 25.91
CA GLY A 153 -1.67 -4.57 26.27
C GLY A 153 -1.44 -3.56 25.14
N TYR A 154 -1.25 -4.03 23.90
CA TYR A 154 -1.08 -3.15 22.75
C TYR A 154 -2.45 -2.73 22.19
N TYR A 155 -2.43 -1.63 21.44
CA TYR A 155 -3.57 -1.20 20.64
C TYR A 155 -3.51 -1.83 19.25
N PHE A 156 -4.65 -2.22 18.71
CA PHE A 156 -4.77 -2.83 17.39
C PHE A 156 -5.52 -1.93 16.43
N ILE A 157 -4.88 -1.63 15.30
CA ILE A 157 -5.47 -0.95 14.15
C ILE A 157 -5.68 -1.99 13.06
N HIS A 158 -6.93 -2.15 12.68
CA HIS A 158 -7.37 -2.67 11.40
C HIS A 158 -8.02 -1.55 10.59
N ASP A 159 -8.17 -1.76 9.28
CA ASP A 159 -9.09 -0.93 8.51
C ASP A 159 -10.54 -1.11 9.01
N ARG A 160 -11.50 -0.47 8.36
CA ARG A 160 -12.92 -0.59 8.71
C ARG A 160 -13.75 -1.52 7.80
N PRO A 161 -13.33 -2.77 7.49
CA PRO A 161 -14.23 -3.69 6.82
C PRO A 161 -15.26 -4.21 7.85
N THR A 162 -16.50 -4.41 7.40
CA THR A 162 -17.62 -4.77 8.28
C THR A 162 -17.37 -6.03 9.11
N TRP A 163 -16.65 -7.02 8.58
CA TRP A 163 -16.34 -8.26 9.29
C TRP A 163 -15.38 -8.09 10.48
N ALA A 164 -14.53 -7.07 10.44
CA ALA A 164 -13.53 -6.83 11.48
C ALA A 164 -14.11 -6.09 12.70
N HIS A 165 -15.26 -5.41 12.54
CA HIS A 165 -15.93 -4.59 13.56
C HIS A 165 -17.15 -5.31 14.18
N THR A 166 -17.08 -6.63 14.26
CA THR A 166 -18.12 -7.46 14.88
C THR A 166 -17.73 -7.83 16.31
N THR A 167 -18.72 -8.17 17.13
CA THR A 167 -18.50 -8.65 18.51
C THR A 167 -17.50 -9.79 18.55
N LEU A 168 -17.60 -10.76 17.62
CA LEU A 168 -16.69 -11.90 17.56
C LEU A 168 -15.23 -11.50 17.34
N ALA A 169 -14.96 -10.54 16.45
CA ALA A 169 -13.62 -10.03 16.21
C ALA A 169 -13.08 -9.23 17.41
N HIS A 170 -13.93 -8.40 18.03
CA HIS A 170 -13.56 -7.62 19.22
C HIS A 170 -13.31 -8.51 20.44
N ASP A 171 -14.11 -9.56 20.62
CA ASP A 171 -13.93 -10.53 21.70
C ASP A 171 -12.62 -11.28 21.54
N TRP A 172 -12.24 -11.66 20.32
CA TRP A 172 -10.93 -12.27 20.09
C TRP A 172 -9.80 -11.34 20.53
N LEU A 173 -9.82 -10.05 20.16
CA LEU A 173 -8.81 -9.09 20.59
C LEU A 173 -8.78 -8.94 22.12
N ARG A 174 -9.95 -8.75 22.74
CA ARG A 174 -10.10 -8.58 24.19
C ARG A 174 -9.60 -9.79 24.96
N ASN A 175 -9.99 -10.99 24.54
CA ASN A 175 -9.58 -12.25 25.19
C ASN A 175 -8.07 -12.47 25.10
N ASN A 176 -7.41 -11.89 24.10
CA ASN A 176 -5.96 -11.90 23.93
C ASN A 176 -5.26 -10.68 24.54
N ARG A 177 -6.00 -9.85 25.31
CA ARG A 177 -5.52 -8.64 25.98
C ARG A 177 -4.93 -7.62 25.00
N ILE A 178 -5.56 -7.49 23.85
CA ILE A 178 -5.27 -6.49 22.82
C ILE A 178 -6.48 -5.56 22.74
N SER A 179 -6.25 -4.25 22.77
CA SER A 179 -7.31 -3.25 22.72
C SER A 179 -7.54 -2.77 21.29
N CYS A 180 -8.76 -2.85 20.78
CA CYS A 180 -9.07 -2.26 19.48
C CYS A 180 -8.99 -0.72 19.54
N MET A 181 -8.43 -0.09 18.51
CA MET A 181 -8.45 1.37 18.35
C MET A 181 -9.67 1.79 17.51
N ASP A 182 -10.85 1.77 18.12
CA ASP A 182 -12.13 1.99 17.42
C ASP A 182 -12.27 3.39 16.80
N ASN A 183 -11.53 4.38 17.33
CA ASN A 183 -11.51 5.75 16.81
C ASN A 183 -10.63 5.93 15.56
N TYR A 184 -10.00 4.88 15.03
CA TYR A 184 -9.14 4.95 13.85
C TYR A 184 -9.89 5.52 12.64
N PRO A 185 -9.48 6.65 12.04
CA PRO A 185 -10.30 7.40 11.08
C PRO A 185 -10.47 6.67 9.74
N PRO A 186 -11.64 6.79 9.09
CA PRO A 186 -11.85 6.17 7.79
C PRO A 186 -10.92 6.79 6.73
N VAL A 187 -10.67 6.05 5.64
CA VAL A 187 -9.90 6.55 4.49
C VAL A 187 -8.52 7.11 4.90
N SER A 188 -7.85 6.41 5.82
CA SER A 188 -6.57 6.85 6.38
C SER A 188 -5.45 5.86 6.07
N PRO A 189 -5.12 5.60 4.79
CA PRO A 189 -4.08 4.64 4.43
C PRO A 189 -2.69 5.03 4.95
N ASP A 190 -2.41 6.32 5.04
CA ASP A 190 -1.14 6.92 5.43
C ASP A 190 -0.89 6.87 6.94
N LEU A 191 -1.96 6.82 7.76
CA LEU A 191 -1.87 6.60 9.21
C LEU A 191 -1.71 5.11 9.59
N ASN A 192 -1.60 4.21 8.61
CA ASN A 192 -1.36 2.79 8.84
C ASN A 192 0.03 2.38 8.34
N ALA A 193 0.98 2.21 9.26
CA ALA A 193 2.38 1.93 8.95
C ALA A 193 2.58 0.68 8.06
N ILE A 194 1.68 -0.31 8.14
CA ILE A 194 1.80 -1.52 7.31
C ILE A 194 1.60 -1.23 5.82
N LYS A 195 0.93 -0.13 5.42
CA LYS A 195 0.83 0.22 4.01
C LYS A 195 2.18 0.62 3.42
N SER A 196 3.05 1.23 4.21
CA SER A 196 4.45 1.49 3.84
C SER A 196 5.26 0.19 3.72
N VAL A 197 5.01 -0.78 4.61
CA VAL A 197 5.57 -2.15 4.52
C VAL A 197 5.15 -2.83 3.22
N TRP A 198 3.86 -2.78 2.87
CA TRP A 198 3.36 -3.30 1.58
C TRP A 198 3.99 -2.62 0.38
N SER A 199 4.18 -1.29 0.43
CA SER A 199 4.85 -0.54 -0.63
C SER A 199 6.31 -1.00 -0.84
N TRP A 200 7.04 -1.24 0.25
CA TRP A 200 8.39 -1.80 0.19
C TRP A 200 8.40 -3.22 -0.39
N MET A 201 7.49 -4.09 0.05
CA MET A 201 7.39 -5.45 -0.46
C MET A 201 7.05 -5.45 -1.94
N ASN A 202 6.13 -4.59 -2.38
CA ASN A 202 5.81 -4.48 -3.79
C ASN A 202 7.04 -4.10 -4.62
N ARG A 203 7.88 -3.16 -4.16
CA ARG A 203 9.15 -2.85 -4.85
C ARG A 203 10.07 -4.06 -4.93
N TYR A 204 10.19 -4.84 -3.87
CA TYR A 204 10.98 -6.08 -3.88
C TYR A 204 10.43 -7.09 -4.90
N ILE A 205 9.11 -7.34 -4.88
CA ILE A 205 8.44 -8.29 -5.78
C ILE A 205 8.63 -7.86 -7.24
N GLN A 206 8.32 -6.61 -7.57
CA GLN A 206 8.42 -6.10 -8.95
C GLN A 206 9.86 -6.14 -9.49
N ARG A 207 10.87 -5.85 -8.65
CA ARG A 207 12.29 -5.99 -9.04
C ARG A 207 12.67 -7.43 -9.39
N ASN A 208 12.04 -8.41 -8.75
CA ASN A 208 12.27 -9.84 -8.98
C ASN A 208 11.37 -10.44 -10.06
N ARG A 209 10.56 -9.63 -10.74
CA ARG A 209 9.80 -9.96 -11.97
C ARG A 209 9.09 -11.32 -11.89
N PRO A 210 8.08 -11.49 -11.01
CA PRO A 210 7.26 -12.70 -10.99
C PRO A 210 6.67 -12.99 -12.38
N ASN A 211 6.71 -14.26 -12.79
CA ASN A 211 6.21 -14.74 -14.07
C ASN A 211 5.21 -15.91 -13.93
N SER A 212 4.82 -16.24 -12.70
CA SER A 212 3.79 -17.24 -12.40
C SER A 212 3.16 -16.96 -11.04
N GLN A 213 1.96 -17.49 -10.81
CA GLN A 213 1.26 -17.43 -9.52
C GLN A 213 2.15 -17.96 -8.37
N GLN A 214 2.73 -19.16 -8.56
CA GLN A 214 3.61 -19.77 -7.55
C GLN A 214 4.89 -18.96 -7.31
N ARG A 215 5.44 -18.31 -8.35
CA ARG A 215 6.60 -17.41 -8.17
C ARG A 215 6.20 -16.16 -7.40
N LEU A 216 5.03 -15.59 -7.67
CA LEU A 216 4.50 -14.42 -6.94
C LEU A 216 4.33 -14.74 -5.46
N GLU A 217 3.69 -15.87 -5.11
CA GLU A 217 3.49 -16.28 -3.71
C GLU A 217 4.82 -16.44 -2.96
N ARG A 218 5.80 -17.12 -3.57
CA ARG A 218 7.14 -17.25 -2.99
C ARG A 218 7.81 -15.91 -2.78
N LEU A 219 7.72 -14.99 -3.75
CA LEU A 219 8.32 -13.65 -3.63
C LEU A 219 7.63 -12.81 -2.56
N VAL A 220 6.30 -12.92 -2.41
CA VAL A 220 5.55 -12.25 -1.34
C VAL A 220 6.03 -12.73 0.03
N GLN A 221 6.13 -14.05 0.25
CA GLN A 221 6.64 -14.60 1.52
C GLN A 221 8.10 -14.20 1.78
N GLN A 222 8.95 -14.27 0.76
CA GLN A 222 10.35 -13.84 0.87
C GLN A 222 10.47 -12.35 1.21
N ALA A 223 9.65 -11.50 0.60
CA ALA A 223 9.65 -10.06 0.88
C ALA A 223 9.24 -9.80 2.34
N TRP A 224 8.21 -10.50 2.84
CA TRP A 224 7.80 -10.39 4.24
C TRP A 224 8.90 -10.80 5.20
N ASN A 225 9.58 -11.92 4.93
CA ASN A 225 10.67 -12.40 5.79
C ASN A 225 11.90 -11.49 5.73
N ARG A 226 12.21 -10.92 4.56
CA ARG A 226 13.35 -10.03 4.34
C ARG A 226 13.15 -8.61 4.87
N MET A 227 11.92 -8.19 5.14
CA MET A 227 11.65 -6.85 5.65
C MET A 227 12.48 -6.58 6.92
N PRO A 228 13.35 -5.57 6.96
CA PRO A 228 14.13 -5.28 8.17
C PRO A 228 13.25 -4.65 9.26
N GLN A 229 13.40 -5.06 10.52
CA GLN A 229 12.58 -4.53 11.62
C GLN A 229 12.83 -3.03 11.88
N ASN A 230 14.07 -2.55 11.68
CA ASN A 230 14.40 -1.13 11.77
C ASN A 230 13.66 -0.27 10.73
N VAL A 231 13.39 -0.83 9.53
CA VAL A 231 12.59 -0.14 8.51
C VAL A 231 11.13 -0.03 8.95
N ILE A 232 10.57 -1.07 9.57
CA ILE A 232 9.22 -1.03 10.18
C ILE A 232 9.15 0.06 11.26
N ARG A 233 10.13 0.10 12.19
CA ARG A 233 10.23 1.15 13.21
C ARG A 233 10.27 2.54 12.59
N GLY A 234 11.03 2.74 11.51
CA GLY A 234 11.07 4.00 10.78
C GLY A 234 9.70 4.43 10.26
N TYR A 235 8.89 3.50 9.73
CA TYR A 235 7.52 3.82 9.29
C TYR A 235 6.60 4.17 10.46
N ILE A 236 6.71 3.48 11.59
CA ILE A 236 5.92 3.76 12.80
C ILE A 236 6.30 5.12 13.40
N ASN A 237 7.60 5.40 13.48
CA ASN A 237 8.14 6.68 13.99
C ASN A 237 7.76 7.88 13.11
N ASN A 238 7.36 7.65 11.86
CA ASN A 238 6.90 8.71 10.98
C ASN A 238 5.41 9.05 11.16
N ILE A 239 4.61 8.23 11.86
CA ILE A 239 3.18 8.49 12.06
C ILE A 239 2.92 9.86 12.72
N PRO A 240 3.65 10.27 13.78
CA PRO A 240 3.49 11.61 14.36
C PRO A 240 3.69 12.76 13.35
N ASN A 241 4.65 12.62 12.42
CA ASN A 241 4.88 13.63 11.37
C ASN A 241 3.69 13.70 10.41
N ILE A 242 3.08 12.56 10.08
CA ILE A 242 1.87 12.51 9.23
C ILE A 242 0.70 13.19 9.96
N CYS A 243 0.53 12.92 11.26
CA CYS A 243 -0.47 13.62 12.08
C CYS A 243 -0.24 15.13 12.10
N ALA A 244 1.01 15.59 12.25
CA ALA A 244 1.34 17.01 12.22
C ALA A 244 1.01 17.66 10.86
N GLN A 245 1.29 16.97 9.74
CA GLN A 245 0.93 17.45 8.41
C GLN A 245 -0.59 17.61 8.24
N ILE A 246 -1.37 16.65 8.73
CA ILE A 246 -2.84 16.71 8.72
C ILE A 246 -3.36 17.90 9.54
N ASN A 247 -2.67 18.28 10.63
CA ASN A 247 -3.03 19.42 11.47
C ASN A 247 -2.80 20.78 10.80
N HIS A 248 -1.89 20.87 9.82
CA HIS A 248 -1.49 22.14 9.19
C HIS A 248 -2.28 22.50 7.92
N GLY A 249 -3.25 21.69 7.50
CA GLY A 249 -4.19 22.03 6.42
C GLY A 249 -4.41 20.92 5.41
N TRP A 250 -5.66 20.81 4.94
CA TRP A 250 -6.12 19.95 3.85
C TRP A 250 -6.32 20.74 2.55
N GLU A 251 -5.32 21.53 2.17
CA GLU A 251 -5.31 22.26 0.88
C GLU A 251 -4.31 21.65 -0.11
#